data_AF-A0A661IKQ7-F1
#
_entry.id   AF-A0A661IKQ7-F1
#
_cell.length_a   1.000
_cell.length_b   1.000
_cell.length_c   1.000
_cell.angle_alpha   90.00
_cell.angle_beta   90.00
_cell.angle_gamma   90.00
#
_symmetry.space_group_name_H-M   'P 1'
#
loop_
_entity.id
_entity.type
_entity.pdbx_description
1 polymer ?
#
loop_
_entity_poly.entity_id
_entity_poly.type
_entity_poly.pdbx_seq_one_letter_code
_entity_poly.pdbx_strand_id
1 'polypeptide(L)' 'AIRNYGERAGLPLVAHPHMLRHACGFALADQGADTRLIQDYLGHRNIQHTVRYTAANPARFERLWR' A
#
# COMPACT_ATOMS: atom_id res chain seq x y z
N ALA A 1 -19.03 -4.45 8.66
CA ALA A 1 -18.84 -4.80 7.24
C ALA A 1 -17.48 -5.47 7.01
N ILE A 2 -16.34 -4.74 6.96
CA ILE A 2 -15.01 -5.31 6.62
C ILE A 2 -14.61 -6.55 7.42
N ARG A 3 -14.78 -6.53 8.76
CA ARG A 3 -14.47 -7.69 9.60
C ARG A 3 -15.25 -8.95 9.20
N ASN A 4 -16.57 -8.82 9.02
CA ASN A 4 -17.43 -9.94 8.59
C ASN A 4 -17.03 -10.45 7.20
N TYR A 5 -16.65 -9.56 6.27
CA TYR A 5 -16.10 -9.98 4.99
C TYR A 5 -14.78 -10.73 5.13
N GLY A 6 -13.90 -10.32 6.05
CA GLY A 6 -12.66 -11.04 6.37
C GLY A 6 -12.90 -12.43 6.94
N GLU A 7 -13.86 -12.57 7.85
CA GLU A 7 -14.31 -13.86 8.40
C GLU A 7 -14.88 -14.77 7.29
N ARG A 8 -15.77 -14.24 6.44
CA ARG A 8 -16.34 -14.97 5.30
C ARG A 8 -15.31 -15.38 4.26
N ALA A 9 -14.25 -14.58 4.10
CA ALA A 9 -13.12 -14.89 3.22
C ALA A 9 -12.11 -15.88 3.84
N GLY A 10 -12.32 -16.30 5.09
CA GLY A 10 -11.42 -17.23 5.78
C GLY A 10 -10.04 -16.63 6.09
N LEU A 11 -9.93 -15.30 6.23
CA LEU A 11 -8.65 -14.67 6.54
C LEU A 11 -8.21 -15.05 7.96
N PRO A 12 -6.92 -15.40 8.18
CA PRO A 12 -6.40 -15.77 9.50
C PRO A 12 -6.23 -14.56 10.44
N LEU A 13 -6.72 -13.38 10.04
CA LEU A 13 -6.55 -12.11 10.73
C LEU A 13 -7.87 -11.34 10.79
N VAL A 14 -7.97 -10.46 11.78
CA VAL A 14 -9.11 -9.55 11.90
C VAL A 14 -8.92 -8.38 10.93
N ALA A 15 -9.69 -8.34 9.86
CA ALA A 15 -9.58 -7.28 8.86
C ALA A 15 -10.12 -5.94 9.38
N HIS A 16 -9.29 -4.90 9.28
CA HIS A 16 -9.65 -3.52 9.60
C HIS A 16 -9.55 -2.62 8.36
N PRO A 17 -10.36 -1.55 8.23
CA PRO A 17 -10.29 -0.62 7.10
C PRO A 17 -8.88 -0.05 6.87
N HIS A 18 -8.14 0.24 7.95
CA HIS A 18 -6.77 0.75 7.85
C HIS A 18 -5.79 -0.26 7.22
N MET A 19 -6.01 -1.57 7.42
CA MET A 19 -5.19 -2.62 6.80
C MET A 19 -5.37 -2.65 5.29
N LEU A 20 -6.60 -2.45 4.80
CA LEU A 20 -6.86 -2.36 3.36
C LEU A 20 -6.17 -1.14 2.73
N ARG A 21 -6.12 -0.03 3.45
CA ARG A 21 -5.36 1.16 3.03
C ARG A 21 -3.87 0.86 2.94
N HIS A 22 -3.29 0.15 3.92
CA HIS A 22 -1.90 -0.29 3.82
C HIS A 22 -1.67 -1.25 2.65
N ALA A 23 -2.53 -2.25 2.50
CA ALA A 23 -2.43 -3.21 1.40
C ALA A 23 -2.48 -2.50 0.03
N CYS A 24 -3.36 -1.52 -0.13
CA CYS A 24 -3.42 -0.68 -1.33
C CYS A 24 -2.12 0.09 -1.56
N GLY A 25 -1.55 0.72 -0.54
CA GLY A 25 -0.27 1.43 -0.64
C GLY A 25 0.89 0.52 -1.06
N PHE A 26 1.01 -0.66 -0.46
CA PHE A 26 2.01 -1.66 -0.85
C PHE A 26 1.78 -2.20 -2.27
N ALA A 27 0.52 -2.48 -2.66
CA ALA A 27 0.21 -2.98 -3.99
C ALA A 27 0.54 -1.96 -5.09
N LEU A 28 0.23 -0.67 -4.87
CA LEU A 28 0.60 0.39 -5.81
C LEU A 28 2.12 0.55 -5.90
N ALA A 29 2.80 0.49 -4.74
CA ALA A 29 4.25 0.53 -4.71
C ALA A 29 4.83 -0.62 -5.56
N ASP A 30 4.39 -1.86 -5.34
CA ASP A 30 4.85 -3.07 -6.05
C ASP A 30 4.65 -2.98 -7.57
N GLN A 31 3.56 -2.36 -8.02
CA GLN A 31 3.31 -2.05 -9.44
C GLN A 31 4.22 -0.96 -10.02
N GLY A 32 5.12 -0.40 -9.22
CA GLY A 32 6.07 0.63 -9.63
C GLY A 32 5.49 2.03 -9.67
N ALA A 33 4.34 2.27 -8.99
CA ALA A 33 3.80 3.62 -8.90
C ALA A 33 4.73 4.54 -8.09
N ASP A 34 4.82 5.79 -8.52
CA ASP A 34 5.64 6.80 -7.86
C ASP A 34 5.18 7.05 -6.41
N THR A 35 6.15 7.30 -5.51
CA THR A 35 5.86 7.48 -4.07
C THR A 35 4.96 8.68 -3.82
N ARG A 36 5.12 9.77 -4.59
CA ARG A 36 4.30 10.97 -4.44
C ARG A 36 2.89 10.76 -5.00
N LEU A 37 2.77 10.04 -6.11
CA LEU A 37 1.48 9.63 -6.64
C LEU A 37 0.67 8.80 -5.63
N ILE A 38 1.31 7.82 -4.98
CA ILE A 38 0.66 7.00 -3.94
C ILE A 38 0.24 7.88 -2.75
N GLN A 39 1.09 8.84 -2.36
CA GLN A 39 0.79 9.75 -1.26
C GLN A 39 -0.45 10.60 -1.54
N ASP A 40 -0.54 11.17 -2.74
CA ASP A 40 -1.65 12.04 -3.13
C ASP A 40 -2.94 11.22 -3.27
N TYR A 41 -2.86 10.03 -3.89
CA TYR A 41 -3.99 9.11 -4.03
C TYR A 41 -4.57 8.67 -2.68
N LEU A 42 -3.70 8.32 -1.72
CA LEU A 42 -4.16 7.96 -0.39
C LEU A 42 -4.55 9.20 0.42
N GLY A 43 -4.00 10.37 0.13
CA GLY A 43 -4.22 11.61 0.90
C GLY A 43 -3.39 11.65 2.19
N HIS A 44 -2.16 11.14 2.17
CA HIS A 44 -1.27 11.26 3.33
C HIS A 44 -0.68 12.66 3.43
N ARG A 45 -0.98 13.35 4.54
CA ARG A 45 -0.38 14.65 4.85
C ARG A 45 1.14 14.56 5.08
N ASN A 46 1.58 13.51 5.77
CA ASN A 46 2.99 13.24 6.03
C ASN A 46 3.50 12.14 5.11
N ILE A 47 4.52 12.46 4.30
CA ILE A 47 5.16 11.53 3.36
C ILE A 47 5.73 10.29 4.05
N GLN A 48 6.10 10.38 5.32
CA GLN A 48 6.62 9.25 6.09
C GLN A 48 5.62 8.08 6.15
N HIS A 49 4.32 8.34 6.07
CA HIS A 49 3.29 7.30 6.06
C HIS A 49 3.27 6.51 4.74
N THR A 50 3.70 7.14 3.64
CA THR A 50 3.74 6.54 2.30
C THR A 50 5.09 5.90 2.00
N VAL A 51 6.19 6.52 2.43
CA VAL A 51 7.57 6.01 2.19
C VAL A 51 7.75 4.59 2.70
N ARG A 52 7.02 4.19 3.75
CA ARG A 52 7.02 2.80 4.24
C ARG A 52 6.61 1.78 3.18
N TYR A 53 5.72 2.14 2.25
CA TYR A 53 5.28 1.24 1.17
C TYR A 53 6.34 1.04 0.10
N THR A 54 7.15 2.07 -0.18
CA THR A 54 8.14 2.05 -1.27
C THR A 54 9.56 1.77 -0.78
N ALA A 55 9.79 1.76 0.54
CA ALA A 55 11.10 1.50 1.14
C ALA A 55 11.65 0.11 0.82
N ALA A 56 10.79 -0.90 0.79
CA ALA A 56 11.17 -2.30 0.55
C ALA A 56 10.99 -2.73 -0.92
N ASN A 57 10.61 -1.83 -1.83
CA ASN A 57 10.36 -2.20 -3.23
C ASN A 57 11.63 -2.02 -4.09
N PRO A 58 12.31 -3.10 -4.54
CA PRO A 58 13.46 -3.02 -5.44
C PRO A 58 13.06 -2.58 -6.87
N ALA A 59 11.82 -2.80 -7.30
CA ALA A 59 11.35 -2.47 -8.65
C ALA A 59 11.45 -0.98 -8.97
N ARG A 60 11.51 -0.11 -7.96
CA ARG A 60 11.74 1.34 -8.13
C ARG A 60 13.04 1.67 -8.86
N PHE A 61 14.02 0.76 -8.86
CA PHE A 61 15.30 0.94 -9.51
C PHE A 61 15.36 0.37 -10.94
N GLU A 62 14.43 -0.50 -11.33
CA GLU A 62 14.46 -1.18 -12.64
C GLU A 62 14.38 -0.24 -13.84
N ARG A 63 13.75 0.92 -13.65
CA ARG A 63 13.58 1.95 -14.69
C ARG A 63 14.50 3.16 -14.49
N LEU A 64 15.38 3.14 -13.48
CA LEU A 64 16.23 4.29 -13.17
C LEU A 64 17.29 4.55 -14.26
N TRP A 65 17.71 3.49 -14.97
CA TRP A 65 18.81 3.52 -15.93
C TRP A 65 18.40 3.16 -17.37
N ARG A 66 17.11 3.15 -17.68
CA ARG A 66 16.62 3.05 -19.06
C ARG A 66 16.46 4.44 -19.64
#